data_AF-A0A8T9VS50-F1
#
_entry.id   AF-A0A8T9VS50-F1
#
_cell.length_a   1.000
_cell.length_b   1.000
_cell.length_c   1.000
_cell.angle_alpha   90.00
_cell.angle_beta   90.00
_cell.angle_gamma   90.00
#
_symmetry.space_group_name_H-M   'P 1'
#
loop_
_entity.id
_entity.type
_entity.pdbx_description
1 polymer ?
#
loop_
_entity_poly.entity_id
_entity_poly.type
_entity_poly.pdbx_seq_one_letter_code
_entity_poly.pdbx_strand_id
1 'polypeptide(L)'
;MKSSAKIVIGLLVLVSLGLAGFSGVMYMDAEQYKSDYQSLSEDYESLLDKTETFDSSYHYLTYLEDSGFVRDLDVSVAPGDGSINLEINNTAFEVDTQASSQNARDVADLHTDLDLKSDYDVYLDFDPEDEVITLGGPSAGAAQTLAIISAANEQPINNDVAITGTIEIDGSIGAVSGIEEKAEAAQELGFETVLVPEGQSVYVPGIDVVEVGHIEEAMEFVGLDAEDVEYPELELEVGDVSFVTEVWGYQDYESHPGIYDSDEWVELYFEIEGFELDEEGYAEYEQYVTIVWPDGTVDPFYDDYLMFDGELEEVQTIWFENQLEPPGDGWMDGEHEVIIEVIDPVGDKDVTFTETFTVE
;
A
#
# COMPACT_ATOMS: atom_id res chain seq x y z
N MET A 1 1.54 30.85 -12.96
CA MET A 1 0.82 30.56 -14.23
C MET A 1 -0.66 30.19 -14.06
N LYS A 2 -1.20 30.10 -12.82
CA LYS A 2 -2.61 29.73 -12.51
C LYS A 2 -3.71 30.68 -13.06
N SER A 3 -3.41 31.97 -13.32
CA SER A 3 -4.41 32.93 -13.85
C SER A 3 -4.75 32.76 -15.33
N SER A 4 -3.88 32.11 -16.11
CA SER A 4 -4.02 32.05 -17.57
C SER A 4 -4.97 30.94 -18.02
N ALA A 5 -4.99 29.81 -17.31
CA ALA A 5 -5.83 28.65 -17.63
C ALA A 5 -7.33 28.93 -17.40
N LYS A 6 -7.68 29.59 -16.28
CA LYS A 6 -9.06 30.00 -15.95
C LYS A 6 -9.66 30.94 -17.01
N ILE A 7 -8.85 31.80 -17.63
CA ILE A 7 -9.31 32.74 -18.68
C ILE A 7 -9.52 32.04 -20.04
N VAL A 8 -8.69 31.05 -20.38
CA VAL A 8 -8.74 30.37 -21.68
C VAL A 8 -9.95 29.44 -21.81
N ILE A 9 -10.31 28.73 -20.74
CA ILE A 9 -11.46 27.82 -20.73
C ILE A 9 -12.79 28.61 -20.67
N GLY A 10 -12.87 29.69 -19.88
CA GLY A 10 -14.03 30.58 -19.87
C GLY A 10 -14.32 31.22 -21.24
N LEU A 11 -13.29 31.47 -22.05
CA LEU A 11 -13.45 31.97 -23.42
C LEU A 11 -14.00 30.90 -24.38
N LEU A 12 -13.64 29.63 -24.20
CA LEU A 12 -14.08 28.52 -25.06
C LEU A 12 -15.59 28.23 -24.91
N VAL A 13 -16.12 28.29 -23.68
CA VAL A 13 -17.56 28.13 -23.40
C VAL A 13 -18.39 29.32 -23.94
N LEU A 14 -17.84 30.54 -23.88
CA LEU A 14 -18.49 31.72 -24.49
C LEU A 14 -18.49 31.65 -26.03
N VAL A 15 -17.45 31.09 -26.65
CA VAL A 15 -17.35 30.93 -28.11
C VAL A 15 -18.30 29.85 -28.63
N SER A 16 -18.51 28.75 -27.91
CA SER A 16 -19.48 27.72 -28.29
C SER A 16 -20.93 28.23 -28.21
N LEU A 17 -21.26 29.03 -27.19
CA LEU A 17 -22.55 29.71 -27.07
C LEU A 17 -22.77 30.79 -28.14
N GLY A 18 -21.71 31.51 -28.54
CA GLY A 18 -21.77 32.49 -29.61
C GLY A 18 -21.98 31.90 -31.01
N LEU A 19 -21.50 30.68 -31.26
CA LEU A 19 -21.64 29.99 -32.55
C LEU A 19 -23.00 29.30 -32.74
N ALA A 20 -23.68 28.91 -31.66
CA ALA A 20 -25.06 28.42 -31.72
C ALA A 20 -26.10 29.54 -32.01
N GLY A 21 -25.71 30.82 -31.88
CA GLY A 21 -26.62 31.96 -31.93
C GLY A 21 -26.93 32.57 -33.30
N PHE A 22 -26.37 32.08 -34.43
CA PHE A 22 -26.49 32.78 -35.72
C PHE A 22 -27.50 32.23 -36.74
N SER A 23 -28.38 31.29 -36.37
CA SER A 23 -29.43 30.81 -37.30
C SER A 23 -30.78 30.49 -36.64
N GLY A 24 -31.13 31.17 -35.55
CA GLY A 24 -32.45 30.98 -34.94
C GLY A 24 -32.82 32.03 -33.92
N VAL A 25 -33.22 33.22 -34.35
CA VAL A 25 -34.10 34.05 -33.52
C VAL A 25 -35.45 33.34 -33.46
N MET A 26 -35.69 32.55 -32.40
CA MET A 26 -37.02 32.16 -31.97
C MET A 26 -37.08 32.18 -30.44
N TYR A 27 -37.87 33.13 -29.93
CA TYR A 27 -38.54 33.16 -28.63
C TYR A 27 -38.23 31.97 -27.69
N MET A 28 -37.29 32.16 -26.77
CA MET A 28 -37.20 31.36 -25.55
C MET A 28 -37.70 32.21 -24.38
N ASP A 29 -38.48 31.61 -23.50
CA ASP A 29 -39.04 32.26 -22.31
C ASP A 29 -37.90 32.68 -21.36
N ALA A 30 -38.01 33.84 -20.74
CA ALA A 30 -36.93 34.39 -19.91
C ALA A 30 -36.64 33.51 -18.68
N GLU A 31 -37.63 32.74 -18.22
CA GLU A 31 -37.46 31.76 -17.15
C GLU A 31 -36.68 30.52 -17.60
N GLN A 32 -36.86 30.07 -18.85
CA GLN A 32 -36.10 28.97 -19.43
C GLN A 32 -34.61 29.34 -19.49
N TYR A 33 -34.29 30.55 -19.98
CA TYR A 33 -32.91 31.04 -20.02
C TYR A 33 -32.27 31.14 -18.63
N LYS A 34 -33.04 31.54 -17.62
CA LYS A 34 -32.55 31.63 -16.24
C LYS A 34 -32.32 30.24 -15.64
N SER A 35 -33.22 29.30 -15.89
CA SER A 35 -33.08 27.90 -15.48
C SER A 35 -31.87 27.24 -16.14
N ASP A 36 -31.72 27.40 -17.45
CA ASP A 36 -30.61 26.83 -18.21
C ASP A 36 -29.27 27.46 -17.76
N TYR A 37 -29.23 28.77 -17.46
CA TYR A 37 -28.05 29.42 -16.92
C TYR A 37 -27.70 28.95 -15.49
N GLN A 38 -28.72 28.73 -14.64
CA GLN A 38 -28.51 28.22 -13.29
C GLN A 38 -28.00 26.77 -13.30
N SER A 39 -28.57 25.90 -14.15
CA SER A 39 -28.06 24.54 -14.30
C SER A 39 -26.63 24.53 -14.86
N LEU A 40 -26.33 25.38 -15.85
CA LEU A 40 -24.97 25.52 -16.38
C LEU A 40 -23.99 26.09 -15.35
N SER A 41 -24.43 26.94 -14.43
CA SER A 41 -23.57 27.41 -13.34
C SER A 41 -23.34 26.32 -12.29
N GLU A 42 -24.34 25.51 -11.98
CA GLU A 42 -24.20 24.37 -11.08
C GLU A 42 -23.28 23.30 -11.69
N ASP A 43 -23.43 23.00 -12.99
CA ASP A 43 -22.52 22.11 -13.73
C ASP A 43 -21.08 22.68 -13.79
N TYR A 44 -20.93 24.00 -13.89
CA TYR A 44 -19.62 24.65 -13.92
C TYR A 44 -18.91 24.62 -12.57
N GLU A 45 -19.62 24.92 -11.48
CA GLU A 45 -19.06 24.81 -10.12
C GLU A 45 -18.73 23.34 -9.79
N SER A 46 -19.58 22.38 -10.21
CA SER A 46 -19.29 20.94 -10.09
C SER A 46 -18.06 20.51 -10.90
N LEU A 47 -17.81 21.11 -12.06
CA LEU A 47 -16.59 20.85 -12.84
C LEU A 47 -15.35 21.54 -12.26
N LEU A 48 -15.51 22.64 -11.50
CA LEU A 48 -14.40 23.28 -10.80
C LEU A 48 -13.97 22.46 -9.57
N ASP A 49 -14.92 21.92 -8.82
CA ASP A 49 -14.67 20.94 -7.73
C ASP A 49 -13.83 19.76 -8.24
N LYS A 50 -14.15 19.26 -9.45
CA LYS A 50 -13.40 18.17 -10.10
C LYS A 50 -12.01 18.54 -10.64
N THR A 51 -11.50 19.73 -10.33
CA THR A 51 -10.18 20.20 -10.78
C THR A 51 -9.30 20.75 -9.67
N GLU A 52 -9.78 20.74 -8.43
CA GLU A 52 -8.97 21.14 -7.30
C GLU A 52 -7.96 20.04 -6.99
N THR A 53 -6.69 20.43 -6.95
CA THR A 53 -5.57 19.57 -6.59
C THR A 53 -4.99 20.10 -5.30
N PHE A 54 -4.75 19.22 -4.34
CA PHE A 54 -4.18 19.55 -3.06
C PHE A 54 -2.74 19.09 -3.04
N ASP A 55 -1.82 20.00 -2.73
CA ASP A 55 -0.38 19.78 -2.87
C ASP A 55 0.30 19.88 -1.49
N SER A 56 1.22 18.96 -1.20
CA SER A 56 2.11 19.01 -0.03
C SER A 56 3.53 18.62 -0.43
N SER A 57 4.52 19.06 0.34
CA SER A 57 5.92 18.71 0.18
C SER A 57 6.49 18.38 1.56
N TYR A 58 7.17 17.25 1.66
CA TYR A 58 7.81 16.77 2.87
C TYR A 58 9.14 16.06 2.54
N HIS A 59 9.70 15.32 3.48
CA HIS A 59 10.99 14.66 3.32
C HIS A 59 10.91 13.18 3.62
N TYR A 60 11.64 12.37 2.85
CA TYR A 60 11.87 10.95 3.14
C TYR A 60 13.36 10.68 3.36
N LEU A 61 13.64 9.69 4.20
CA LEU A 61 15.00 9.28 4.55
C LEU A 61 15.30 7.94 3.90
N THR A 62 16.38 7.88 3.13
CA THR A 62 16.83 6.65 2.47
C THR A 62 18.27 6.33 2.83
N TYR A 63 18.66 5.09 2.58
CA TYR A 63 19.98 4.56 2.89
C TYR A 63 20.53 3.85 1.66
N LEU A 64 21.71 4.27 1.18
CA LEU A 64 22.39 3.69 0.03
C LEU A 64 23.89 3.61 0.30
N GLU A 65 24.49 2.45 0.04
CA GLU A 65 25.94 2.24 0.12
C GLU A 65 26.58 2.75 1.44
N ASP A 66 25.97 2.44 2.58
CA ASP A 66 26.44 2.88 3.91
C ASP A 66 26.39 4.40 4.13
N SER A 67 25.44 5.08 3.47
CA SER A 67 25.20 6.51 3.62
C SER A 67 23.70 6.82 3.63
N GLY A 68 23.28 7.66 4.58
CA GLY A 68 21.93 8.18 4.64
C GLY A 68 21.73 9.39 3.73
N PHE A 69 20.51 9.58 3.24
CA PHE A 69 20.11 10.72 2.45
C PHE A 69 18.73 11.20 2.89
N VAL A 70 18.54 12.51 2.93
CA VAL A 70 17.20 13.11 3.02
C VAL A 70 16.87 13.68 1.64
N ARG A 71 15.66 13.40 1.18
CA ARG A 71 15.16 13.75 -0.15
C ARG A 71 13.74 14.28 -0.04
N ASP A 72 13.34 15.10 -1.01
CA ASP A 72 12.01 15.69 -1.02
C ASP A 72 10.98 14.70 -1.59
N LEU A 73 9.80 14.69 -0.98
CA LEU A 73 8.62 13.98 -1.43
C LEU A 73 7.53 15.01 -1.68
N ASP A 74 7.22 15.23 -2.95
CA ASP A 74 6.08 16.03 -3.37
C ASP A 74 4.86 15.13 -3.54
N VAL A 75 3.73 15.56 -2.96
CA VAL A 75 2.47 14.83 -3.02
C VAL A 75 1.38 15.71 -3.59
N SER A 76 0.62 15.17 -4.54
CA SER A 76 -0.60 15.79 -5.03
C SER A 76 -1.79 14.84 -4.89
N VAL A 77 -2.90 15.35 -4.36
CA VAL A 77 -4.18 14.65 -4.27
C VAL A 77 -5.17 15.33 -5.23
N ALA A 78 -5.83 14.56 -6.09
CA ALA A 78 -6.74 15.09 -7.10
C ALA A 78 -7.94 14.17 -7.33
N PRO A 79 -9.12 14.67 -7.73
CA PRO A 79 -10.27 13.83 -8.04
C PRO A 79 -9.93 12.75 -9.08
N GLY A 80 -10.30 11.51 -8.79
CA GLY A 80 -9.76 10.31 -9.43
C GLY A 80 -10.63 9.08 -9.28
N ASP A 81 -10.01 7.90 -9.31
CA ASP A 81 -10.66 6.60 -9.11
C ASP A 81 -10.02 5.75 -8.00
N GLY A 82 -9.27 6.39 -7.10
CA GLY A 82 -8.60 5.74 -5.97
C GLY A 82 -7.19 5.28 -6.26
N SER A 83 -6.61 5.66 -7.41
CA SER A 83 -5.30 5.17 -7.83
C SER A 83 -4.17 5.86 -7.06
N ILE A 84 -3.11 5.10 -6.76
CA ILE A 84 -1.84 5.64 -6.31
C ILE A 84 -0.81 5.58 -7.44
N ASN A 85 -0.18 6.71 -7.70
CA ASN A 85 0.69 6.91 -8.86
C ASN A 85 2.06 7.37 -8.39
N LEU A 86 3.10 6.64 -8.78
CA LEU A 86 4.49 6.99 -8.52
C LEU A 86 5.07 7.66 -9.77
N GLU A 87 5.61 8.88 -9.62
CA GLU A 87 6.27 9.56 -10.72
C GLU A 87 7.63 8.88 -11.02
N ILE A 88 7.76 8.33 -12.23
CA ILE A 88 8.93 7.54 -12.65
C ILE A 88 10.04 8.39 -13.29
N ASN A 89 10.05 9.71 -13.04
CA ASN A 89 11.04 10.61 -13.61
C ASN A 89 12.41 10.40 -12.98
N ASN A 90 13.28 9.67 -13.67
CA ASN A 90 14.59 9.27 -13.15
C ASN A 90 14.52 8.40 -11.88
N THR A 91 13.37 7.78 -11.61
CA THR A 91 13.20 6.90 -10.44
C THR A 91 12.63 5.57 -10.89
N ALA A 92 13.28 4.49 -10.50
CA ALA A 92 12.75 3.13 -10.57
C ALA A 92 12.32 2.70 -9.17
N PHE A 93 11.16 2.05 -9.06
CA PHE A 93 10.63 1.58 -7.78
C PHE A 93 10.62 0.06 -7.73
N GLU A 94 11.08 -0.50 -6.62
CA GLU A 94 10.91 -1.93 -6.33
C GLU A 94 9.48 -2.21 -5.85
N VAL A 95 9.12 -3.49 -5.72
CA VAL A 95 7.73 -3.92 -5.45
C VAL A 95 7.28 -3.58 -4.03
N ASP A 96 8.21 -3.59 -3.09
CA ASP A 96 8.02 -3.23 -1.69
C ASP A 96 7.70 -1.75 -1.49
N THR A 97 8.39 -0.84 -2.19
CA THR A 97 8.04 0.60 -2.17
C THR A 97 6.65 0.87 -2.74
N GLN A 98 6.25 0.12 -3.77
CA GLN A 98 4.90 0.21 -4.36
C GLN A 98 3.82 -0.28 -3.40
N ALA A 99 4.06 -1.38 -2.67
CA ALA A 99 3.16 -1.86 -1.63
C ALA A 99 3.07 -0.88 -0.45
N SER A 100 4.22 -0.40 0.04
CA SER A 100 4.31 0.62 1.09
C SER A 100 3.51 1.88 0.75
N SER A 101 3.55 2.32 -0.51
CA SER A 101 2.78 3.48 -0.95
C SER A 101 1.27 3.24 -0.87
N GLN A 102 0.81 2.03 -1.20
CA GLN A 102 -0.61 1.67 -1.07
C GLN A 102 -1.06 1.69 0.40
N ASN A 103 -0.25 1.12 1.31
CA ASN A 103 -0.51 1.19 2.74
C ASN A 103 -0.56 2.64 3.22
N ALA A 104 0.37 3.48 2.77
CA ALA A 104 0.40 4.89 3.14
C ALA A 104 -0.87 5.65 2.71
N ARG A 105 -1.40 5.38 1.52
CA ARG A 105 -2.70 5.93 1.07
C ARG A 105 -3.83 5.43 1.96
N ASP A 106 -3.88 4.13 2.23
CA ASP A 106 -4.99 3.53 2.98
C ASP A 106 -5.02 3.99 4.44
N VAL A 107 -3.86 4.17 5.07
CA VAL A 107 -3.79 4.79 6.40
C VAL A 107 -4.15 6.26 6.34
N ALA A 108 -3.67 7.00 5.33
CA ALA A 108 -4.01 8.41 5.17
C ALA A 108 -5.51 8.64 4.93
N ASP A 109 -6.20 7.72 4.23
CA ASP A 109 -7.66 7.74 3.98
C ASP A 109 -8.47 7.79 5.28
N LEU A 110 -7.98 7.12 6.33
CA LEU A 110 -8.62 7.13 7.66
C LEU A 110 -8.53 8.51 8.34
N HIS A 111 -7.51 9.29 8.00
CA HIS A 111 -7.15 10.56 8.63
C HIS A 111 -7.61 11.80 7.83
N THR A 112 -8.48 11.62 6.83
CA THR A 112 -8.98 12.72 6.00
C THR A 112 -10.49 12.58 5.69
N ASP A 113 -11.13 13.69 5.34
CA ASP A 113 -12.52 13.71 4.87
C ASP A 113 -12.65 13.25 3.39
N LEU A 114 -11.54 13.05 2.69
CA LEU A 114 -11.50 12.59 1.30
C LEU A 114 -11.51 11.06 1.23
N ASP A 115 -12.21 10.49 0.24
CA ASP A 115 -12.14 9.05 -0.06
C ASP A 115 -11.01 8.83 -1.09
N LEU A 116 -9.80 8.60 -0.57
CA LEU A 116 -8.57 8.35 -1.32
C LEU A 116 -8.56 6.96 -1.97
N LYS A 117 -9.45 6.06 -1.54
CA LYS A 117 -9.56 4.70 -2.07
C LYS A 117 -10.51 4.59 -3.27
N SER A 118 -11.33 5.62 -3.53
CA SER A 118 -12.27 5.57 -4.66
C SER A 118 -12.55 6.89 -5.38
N ASP A 119 -12.52 8.04 -4.72
CA ASP A 119 -12.90 9.32 -5.31
C ASP A 119 -11.71 10.22 -5.66
N TYR A 120 -10.52 9.93 -5.10
CA TYR A 120 -9.31 10.71 -5.28
C TYR A 120 -8.10 9.84 -5.63
N ASP A 121 -7.27 10.33 -6.54
CA ASP A 121 -5.97 9.76 -6.85
C ASP A 121 -4.88 10.46 -6.02
N VAL A 122 -3.86 9.71 -5.65
CA VAL A 122 -2.64 10.19 -5.00
C VAL A 122 -1.47 10.09 -5.98
N TYR A 123 -0.71 11.17 -6.11
CA TYR A 123 0.51 11.23 -6.93
C TYR A 123 1.70 11.50 -6.01
N LEU A 124 2.70 10.63 -6.05
CA LEU A 124 3.93 10.75 -5.27
C LEU A 124 5.11 10.99 -6.21
N ASP A 125 5.83 12.09 -6.01
CA ASP A 125 7.05 12.43 -6.73
C ASP A 125 8.23 12.44 -5.75
N PHE A 126 9.07 11.41 -5.85
CA PHE A 126 10.28 11.25 -5.06
C PHE A 126 11.40 11.92 -5.85
N ASP A 127 11.56 13.25 -5.70
CA ASP A 127 12.52 14.04 -6.49
C ASP A 127 13.95 13.54 -6.24
N PRO A 128 14.58 12.83 -7.19
CA PRO A 128 15.92 12.29 -6.97
C PRO A 128 17.02 13.35 -7.24
N GLU A 129 16.64 14.62 -7.44
CA GLU A 129 17.43 15.80 -7.82
C GLU A 129 18.19 15.66 -9.16
N ASP A 130 19.07 14.67 -9.32
CA ASP A 130 20.12 14.70 -10.36
C ASP A 130 20.53 13.34 -10.97
N GLU A 131 20.20 12.19 -10.37
CA GLU A 131 20.60 10.87 -10.86
C GLU A 131 19.44 9.87 -10.95
N VAL A 132 19.56 8.89 -11.85
CA VAL A 132 18.59 7.79 -11.90
C VAL A 132 18.82 6.91 -10.67
N ILE A 133 17.87 6.90 -9.75
CA ILE A 133 17.93 6.08 -8.54
C ILE A 133 16.92 4.92 -8.62
N THR A 134 17.29 3.80 -8.00
CA THR A 134 16.33 2.75 -7.66
C THR A 134 15.96 2.93 -6.20
N LEU A 135 14.71 3.23 -5.93
CA LEU A 135 14.14 3.24 -4.59
C LEU A 135 13.51 1.88 -4.33
N GLY A 136 14.03 1.18 -3.34
CA GLY A 136 13.44 -0.01 -2.75
C GLY A 136 13.25 0.18 -1.26
N GLY A 137 12.54 -0.74 -0.64
CA GLY A 137 12.21 -0.75 0.77
C GLY A 137 10.91 0.00 1.10
N PRO A 138 10.20 -0.41 2.17
CA PRO A 138 9.02 0.26 2.70
C PRO A 138 9.33 1.39 3.69
N SER A 139 10.62 1.69 3.96
CA SER A 139 11.06 2.61 5.02
C SER A 139 10.62 4.10 4.92
N ALA A 140 9.95 4.47 3.82
CA ALA A 140 9.36 5.78 3.58
C ALA A 140 7.84 5.82 3.87
N GLY A 141 7.23 4.70 4.25
CA GLY A 141 5.78 4.58 4.42
C GLY A 141 5.19 5.62 5.38
N ALA A 142 5.81 5.81 6.54
CA ALA A 142 5.35 6.83 7.50
C ALA A 142 5.46 8.26 6.92
N ALA A 143 6.55 8.57 6.21
CA ALA A 143 6.76 9.87 5.57
C ALA A 143 5.72 10.14 4.46
N GLN A 144 5.45 9.13 3.63
CA GLN A 144 4.41 9.19 2.59
C GLN A 144 3.04 9.46 3.22
N THR A 145 2.70 8.73 4.28
CA THR A 145 1.42 8.86 4.99
C THR A 145 1.21 10.30 5.49
N LEU A 146 2.19 10.86 6.21
CA LEU A 146 2.10 12.25 6.70
C LEU A 146 1.98 13.26 5.56
N ALA A 147 2.70 13.05 4.45
CA ALA A 147 2.66 13.96 3.31
C ALA A 147 1.30 13.90 2.57
N ILE A 148 0.69 12.72 2.47
CA ILE A 148 -0.65 12.52 1.92
C ILE A 148 -1.71 13.17 2.82
N ILE A 149 -1.67 12.95 4.13
CA ILE A 149 -2.58 13.58 5.10
C ILE A 149 -2.47 15.11 5.03
N SER A 150 -1.24 15.63 5.01
CA SER A 150 -0.94 17.06 4.85
C SER A 150 -1.56 17.64 3.58
N ALA A 151 -1.41 16.95 2.44
CA ALA A 151 -2.02 17.36 1.17
C ALA A 151 -3.55 17.31 1.25
N ALA A 152 -4.12 16.17 1.63
CA ALA A 152 -5.57 15.93 1.65
C ALA A 152 -6.32 16.88 2.59
N ASN A 153 -5.74 17.20 3.75
CA ASN A 153 -6.33 18.10 4.74
C ASN A 153 -5.96 19.59 4.52
N GLU A 154 -5.16 19.90 3.49
CA GLU A 154 -4.62 21.23 3.21
C GLU A 154 -3.89 21.86 4.42
N GLN A 155 -3.20 21.02 5.20
CA GLN A 155 -2.50 21.41 6.41
C GLN A 155 -1.00 21.55 6.14
N PRO A 156 -0.33 22.63 6.57
CA PRO A 156 1.11 22.74 6.39
C PRO A 156 1.85 21.78 7.32
N ILE A 157 2.69 20.92 6.75
CA ILE A 157 3.56 20.02 7.51
C ILE A 157 4.85 20.72 7.99
N ASN A 158 5.27 20.43 9.21
CA ASN A 158 6.52 20.94 9.78
C ASN A 158 7.73 20.22 9.16
N ASN A 159 8.44 20.93 8.29
CA ASN A 159 9.61 20.43 7.57
C ASN A 159 10.92 20.51 8.40
N ASP A 160 10.88 20.97 9.65
CA ASP A 160 12.03 20.90 10.57
C ASP A 160 12.15 19.53 11.27
N VAL A 161 11.13 18.68 11.11
CA VAL A 161 11.06 17.29 11.62
C VAL A 161 11.14 16.34 10.43
N ALA A 162 11.95 15.28 10.57
CA ALA A 162 12.08 14.20 9.59
C ALA A 162 11.53 12.90 10.20
N ILE A 163 11.20 11.90 9.37
CA ILE A 163 10.74 10.59 9.85
C ILE A 163 11.23 9.46 8.94
N THR A 164 11.53 8.29 9.54
CA THR A 164 11.69 7.02 8.83
C THR A 164 10.96 5.92 9.58
N GLY A 165 10.43 4.94 8.84
CA GLY A 165 9.60 3.87 9.38
C GLY A 165 8.71 3.29 8.29
N THR A 166 8.39 2.00 8.39
CA THR A 166 7.31 1.44 7.57
C THR A 166 5.96 2.01 8.02
N ILE A 167 4.90 1.69 7.29
CA ILE A 167 3.55 1.98 7.73
C ILE A 167 2.68 0.74 7.50
N GLU A 168 2.09 0.27 8.59
CA GLU A 168 1.17 -0.85 8.60
C GLU A 168 -0.27 -0.34 8.50
N ILE A 169 -1.20 -1.18 8.03
CA ILE A 169 -2.59 -0.75 7.79
C ILE A 169 -3.32 -0.31 9.07
N ASP A 170 -2.84 -0.76 10.24
CA ASP A 170 -3.35 -0.40 11.56
C ASP A 170 -2.74 0.91 12.09
N GLY A 171 -1.93 1.59 11.28
CA GLY A 171 -1.27 2.86 11.59
C GLY A 171 0.02 2.73 12.38
N SER A 172 0.44 1.51 12.74
CA SER A 172 1.71 1.31 13.44
C SER A 172 2.90 1.61 12.54
N ILE A 173 3.97 2.13 13.15
CA ILE A 173 5.22 2.49 12.49
C ILE A 173 6.24 1.38 12.76
N GLY A 174 6.53 0.58 11.74
CA GLY A 174 7.43 -0.56 11.85
C GLY A 174 8.91 -0.21 11.71
N ALA A 175 9.74 -1.14 12.18
CA ALA A 175 11.20 -1.05 12.21
C ALA A 175 11.81 -0.86 10.82
N VAL A 176 12.97 -0.19 10.74
CA VAL A 176 13.73 -0.03 9.49
C VAL A 176 15.24 -0.12 9.74
N SER A 177 16.01 -0.30 8.67
CA SER A 177 17.47 -0.28 8.71
C SER A 177 18.08 1.12 8.52
N GLY A 178 19.37 1.27 8.89
CA GLY A 178 20.18 2.46 8.62
C GLY A 178 19.82 3.70 9.45
N ILE A 179 19.29 3.53 10.66
CA ILE A 179 18.81 4.65 11.50
C ILE A 179 19.92 5.65 11.83
N GLU A 180 21.13 5.19 12.18
CA GLU A 180 22.25 6.08 12.53
C GLU A 180 22.64 6.96 11.33
N GLU A 181 22.80 6.35 10.15
CA GLU A 181 23.18 7.06 8.92
C GLU A 181 22.09 8.01 8.44
N LYS A 182 20.81 7.61 8.53
CA LYS A 182 19.65 8.46 8.23
C LYS A 182 19.59 9.66 9.16
N ALA A 183 19.76 9.45 10.46
CA ALA A 183 19.75 10.52 11.46
C ALA A 183 20.95 11.47 11.31
N GLU A 184 22.14 10.97 10.96
CA GLU A 184 23.30 11.78 10.62
C GLU A 184 23.03 12.67 9.38
N ALA A 185 22.42 12.11 8.32
CA ALA A 185 22.06 12.89 7.13
C ALA A 185 21.09 14.03 7.43
N ALA A 186 20.06 13.77 8.25
CA ALA A 186 19.13 14.80 8.71
C ALA A 186 19.84 15.88 9.57
N GLN A 187 20.73 15.45 10.46
CA GLN A 187 21.55 16.38 11.26
C GLN A 187 22.40 17.30 10.38
N GLU A 188 23.04 16.76 9.33
CA GLU A 188 23.88 17.52 8.40
C GLU A 188 23.10 18.58 7.61
N LEU A 189 21.83 18.28 7.29
CA LEU A 189 20.92 19.20 6.61
C LEU A 189 20.22 20.19 7.55
N GLY A 190 20.39 20.01 8.86
CA GLY A 190 19.96 20.97 9.88
C GLY A 190 18.55 20.74 10.43
N PHE A 191 18.01 19.53 10.28
CA PHE A 191 16.76 19.14 10.95
C PHE A 191 16.91 19.19 12.46
N GLU A 192 15.84 19.56 13.16
CA GLU A 192 15.84 19.63 14.63
C GLU A 192 15.54 18.25 15.25
N THR A 193 14.71 17.45 14.58
CA THR A 193 14.23 16.16 15.09
C THR A 193 14.11 15.12 13.98
N VAL A 194 14.45 13.86 14.30
CA VAL A 194 14.12 12.68 13.49
C VAL A 194 13.25 11.75 14.30
N LEU A 195 12.09 11.42 13.76
CA LEU A 195 11.20 10.40 14.28
C LEU A 195 11.64 9.03 13.75
N VAL A 196 11.73 8.05 14.62
CA VAL A 196 12.14 6.68 14.32
C VAL A 196 11.18 5.68 14.98
N PRO A 197 11.12 4.43 14.51
CA PRO A 197 10.25 3.41 15.10
C PRO A 197 10.58 3.14 16.57
N GLU A 198 9.60 2.64 17.32
CA GLU A 198 9.78 2.29 18.73
C GLU A 198 10.94 1.30 18.92
N GLY A 199 11.76 1.50 19.95
CA GLY A 199 12.93 0.66 20.23
C GLY A 199 14.14 0.88 19.30
N GLN A 200 14.04 1.74 18.27
CA GLN A 200 15.13 2.01 17.33
C GLN A 200 15.89 3.32 17.59
N SER A 201 15.69 3.99 18.74
CA SER A 201 16.41 5.24 19.04
C SER A 201 17.93 5.07 19.08
N VAL A 202 18.62 6.04 18.49
CA VAL A 202 20.07 6.17 18.51
C VAL A 202 20.49 7.56 18.98
N TYR A 203 21.73 7.70 19.44
CA TYR A 203 22.28 9.00 19.80
C TYR A 203 23.12 9.59 18.67
N VAL A 204 22.60 10.63 18.01
CA VAL A 204 23.35 11.44 17.03
C VAL A 204 23.57 12.86 17.58
N PRO A 205 24.82 13.35 17.71
CA PRO A 205 25.09 14.67 18.26
C PRO A 205 24.47 15.81 17.42
N GLY A 206 23.57 16.58 18.02
CA GLY A 206 23.06 17.82 17.41
C GLY A 206 21.70 17.69 16.73
N ILE A 207 21.05 16.54 16.86
CA ILE A 207 19.66 16.29 16.45
C ILE A 207 18.95 15.49 17.54
N ASP A 208 17.65 15.72 17.73
CA ASP A 208 16.84 14.93 18.65
C ASP A 208 16.28 13.71 17.89
N VAL A 209 16.57 12.49 18.37
CA VAL A 209 16.01 11.25 17.80
C VAL A 209 14.92 10.75 18.73
N VAL A 210 13.67 10.74 18.24
CA VAL A 210 12.48 10.48 19.04
C VAL A 210 11.77 9.23 18.51
N GLU A 211 11.41 8.33 19.41
CA GLU A 211 10.65 7.12 19.08
C GLU A 211 9.17 7.45 18.94
N VAL A 212 8.54 6.90 17.90
CA VAL A 212 7.10 6.94 17.66
C VAL A 212 6.63 5.54 17.27
N GLY A 213 5.55 5.07 17.89
CA GLY A 213 4.99 3.74 17.60
C GLY A 213 3.88 3.76 16.56
N HIS A 214 3.28 4.93 16.33
CA HIS A 214 2.02 5.05 15.61
C HIS A 214 1.89 6.40 14.90
N ILE A 215 1.17 6.45 13.78
CA ILE A 215 1.15 7.62 12.88
C ILE A 215 0.58 8.87 13.55
N GLU A 216 -0.41 8.72 14.43
CA GLU A 216 -1.01 9.81 15.21
C GLU A 216 0.03 10.51 16.09
N GLU A 217 0.94 9.76 16.69
CA GLU A 217 2.04 10.34 17.48
C GLU A 217 2.94 11.19 16.58
N ALA A 218 3.27 10.69 15.39
CA ALA A 218 4.08 11.42 14.43
C ALA A 218 3.38 12.69 13.91
N MET A 219 2.06 12.64 13.68
CA MET A 219 1.24 13.78 13.28
C MET A 219 1.36 14.95 14.26
N GLU A 220 1.40 14.68 15.58
CA GLU A 220 1.59 15.72 16.60
C GLU A 220 2.93 16.47 16.45
N PHE A 221 4.01 15.75 16.14
CA PHE A 221 5.34 16.35 15.94
C PHE A 221 5.42 17.21 14.68
N VAL A 222 4.74 16.78 13.61
CA VAL A 222 4.74 17.49 12.34
C VAL A 222 3.65 18.57 12.25
N GLY A 223 2.83 18.74 13.29
CA GLY A 223 1.83 19.79 13.40
C GLY A 223 0.55 19.54 12.59
N LEU A 224 0.24 18.28 12.30
CA LEU A 224 -1.01 17.86 11.70
C LEU A 224 -2.04 17.56 12.79
N ASP A 225 -3.32 17.77 12.49
CA ASP A 225 -4.40 17.44 13.43
C ASP A 225 -4.59 15.93 13.48
N ALA A 226 -4.39 15.33 14.66
CA ALA A 226 -4.70 13.92 14.92
C ALA A 226 -6.10 13.81 15.54
N GLU A 227 -7.03 13.18 14.83
CA GLU A 227 -8.32 12.75 15.38
C GLU A 227 -8.25 11.26 15.72
N ASP A 228 -9.06 10.82 16.69
CA ASP A 228 -9.18 9.39 17.00
C ASP A 228 -9.86 8.70 15.81
N VAL A 229 -9.11 7.89 15.05
CA VAL A 229 -9.65 7.06 13.96
C VAL A 229 -9.80 5.61 14.41
N GLU A 230 -10.72 4.89 13.77
CA GLU A 230 -10.88 3.45 13.99
C GLU A 230 -10.20 2.72 12.82
N TYR A 231 -9.12 2.02 13.13
CA TYR A 231 -8.44 1.18 12.15
C TYR A 231 -9.26 -0.08 11.85
N PRO A 232 -9.25 -0.55 10.59
CA PRO A 232 -9.82 -1.85 10.28
C PRO A 232 -9.08 -2.92 11.12
N GLU A 233 -9.82 -3.83 11.73
CA GLU A 233 -9.19 -5.04 12.28
C GLU A 233 -8.54 -5.77 11.10
N LEU A 234 -7.22 -5.96 11.16
CA LEU A 234 -6.48 -6.82 10.25
C LEU A 234 -7.07 -8.23 10.37
N GLU A 235 -7.84 -8.69 9.38
CA GLU A 235 -8.28 -10.09 9.31
C GLU A 235 -7.22 -10.89 8.54
N LEU A 236 -6.90 -12.11 8.98
CA LEU A 236 -6.12 -13.03 8.14
C LEU A 236 -6.97 -13.43 6.94
N GLU A 237 -6.56 -13.05 5.75
CA GLU A 237 -7.27 -13.33 4.51
C GLU A 237 -6.42 -14.21 3.59
N VAL A 238 -7.06 -15.20 2.94
CA VAL A 238 -6.40 -16.03 1.91
C VAL A 238 -6.53 -15.32 0.57
N GLY A 239 -5.39 -14.96 -0.03
CA GLY A 239 -5.32 -14.34 -1.35
C GLY A 239 -5.39 -15.37 -2.47
N ASP A 240 -4.57 -15.19 -3.52
CA ASP A 240 -4.56 -16.07 -4.68
C ASP A 240 -4.06 -17.48 -4.34
N VAL A 241 -4.85 -18.50 -4.67
CA VAL A 241 -4.53 -19.93 -4.50
C VAL A 241 -4.31 -20.58 -5.86
N SER A 242 -3.23 -21.36 -6.02
CA SER A 242 -2.86 -22.01 -7.28
C SER A 242 -2.25 -23.39 -7.08
N PHE A 243 -2.65 -24.33 -7.93
CA PHE A 243 -1.93 -25.58 -8.14
C PHE A 243 -0.86 -25.40 -9.22
N VAL A 244 0.35 -25.90 -8.99
CA VAL A 244 1.44 -25.86 -9.99
C VAL A 244 2.09 -27.24 -10.14
N THR A 245 3.05 -27.38 -11.06
CA THR A 245 3.82 -28.61 -11.28
C THR A 245 5.32 -28.38 -11.19
N GLU A 246 5.98 -29.32 -10.51
CA GLU A 246 7.43 -29.60 -10.47
C GLU A 246 8.34 -28.45 -10.93
N VAL A 247 8.73 -27.61 -9.97
CA VAL A 247 9.57 -26.44 -10.20
C VAL A 247 11.04 -26.82 -10.42
N TRP A 248 11.55 -26.63 -11.64
CA TRP A 248 13.01 -26.65 -11.94
C TRP A 248 13.56 -25.26 -12.33
N GLY A 249 13.05 -24.21 -11.69
CA GLY A 249 13.62 -22.85 -11.75
C GLY A 249 12.57 -21.74 -11.71
N TYR A 250 13.02 -20.51 -11.44
CA TYR A 250 12.20 -19.28 -11.29
C TYR A 250 11.33 -18.90 -12.51
N GLN A 251 11.39 -19.64 -13.62
CA GLN A 251 10.68 -19.36 -14.87
C GLN A 251 9.61 -20.40 -15.23
N ASP A 252 9.42 -21.44 -14.40
CA ASP A 252 8.56 -22.59 -14.73
C ASP A 252 7.23 -22.60 -13.94
N TYR A 253 6.78 -21.46 -13.41
CA TYR A 253 5.42 -21.31 -12.86
C TYR A 253 4.38 -21.37 -13.99
N GLU A 254 3.91 -22.57 -14.31
CA GLU A 254 2.72 -22.77 -15.14
C GLU A 254 1.57 -23.30 -14.26
N SER A 255 0.42 -22.63 -14.31
CA SER A 255 -0.79 -23.06 -13.61
C SER A 255 -1.17 -24.48 -14.01
N HIS A 256 -1.32 -25.37 -13.03
CA HIS A 256 -1.72 -26.75 -13.25
C HIS A 256 -3.25 -26.90 -13.16
N PRO A 257 -3.89 -27.75 -13.98
CA PRO A 257 -5.34 -27.96 -13.93
C PRO A 257 -5.86 -28.64 -12.65
N GLY A 258 -4.99 -28.98 -11.68
CA GLY A 258 -5.39 -29.69 -10.45
C GLY A 258 -5.75 -31.17 -10.69
N ILE A 259 -5.30 -31.76 -11.80
CA ILE A 259 -5.51 -33.17 -12.16
C ILE A 259 -4.15 -33.85 -12.27
N TYR A 260 -3.86 -34.79 -11.37
CA TYR A 260 -2.56 -35.42 -11.18
C TYR A 260 -2.62 -36.93 -11.46
N ASP A 261 -1.48 -37.52 -11.81
CA ASP A 261 -1.30 -38.98 -11.84
C ASP A 261 -1.04 -39.53 -10.43
N SER A 262 -1.28 -40.84 -10.23
CA SER A 262 -1.18 -41.51 -8.92
C SER A 262 0.17 -41.40 -8.21
N ASP A 263 1.24 -41.12 -8.95
CA ASP A 263 2.63 -41.07 -8.53
C ASP A 263 3.25 -39.65 -8.60
N GLU A 264 2.43 -38.64 -8.91
CA GLU A 264 2.86 -37.24 -8.95
C GLU A 264 2.82 -36.56 -7.57
N TRP A 265 3.70 -35.57 -7.41
CA TRP A 265 3.67 -34.63 -6.30
C TRP A 265 2.58 -33.59 -6.56
N VAL A 266 1.82 -33.25 -5.53
CA VAL A 266 0.84 -32.18 -5.61
C VAL A 266 1.45 -30.95 -4.95
N GLU A 267 1.63 -29.88 -5.72
CA GLU A 267 2.16 -28.61 -5.25
C GLU A 267 1.03 -27.58 -5.17
N LEU A 268 0.82 -27.04 -3.97
CA LEU A 268 -0.18 -26.02 -3.67
C LEU A 268 0.51 -24.74 -3.19
N TYR A 269 0.23 -23.65 -3.88
CA TYR A 269 0.73 -22.32 -3.58
C TYR A 269 -0.41 -21.38 -3.22
N PHE A 270 -0.18 -20.53 -2.23
CA PHE A 270 -1.14 -19.49 -1.86
C PHE A 270 -0.46 -18.36 -1.10
N GLU A 271 -1.07 -17.20 -1.11
CA GLU A 271 -0.68 -16.08 -0.26
C GLU A 271 -1.70 -15.89 0.87
N ILE A 272 -1.22 -15.44 2.02
CA ILE A 272 -2.08 -14.97 3.13
C ILE A 272 -1.65 -13.56 3.48
N GLU A 273 -2.64 -12.70 3.59
CA GLU A 273 -2.49 -11.30 3.98
C GLU A 273 -2.99 -11.10 5.42
N GLY A 274 -2.50 -10.05 6.07
CA GLY A 274 -3.05 -9.58 7.34
C GLY A 274 -2.37 -10.12 8.60
N PHE A 275 -1.13 -10.61 8.49
CA PHE A 275 -0.32 -10.97 9.65
C PHE A 275 0.02 -9.74 10.50
N GLU A 276 -0.03 -9.88 11.82
CA GLU A 276 0.55 -8.91 12.75
C GLU A 276 2.05 -9.15 12.92
N LEU A 277 2.79 -8.05 13.09
CA LEU A 277 4.23 -8.07 13.31
C LEU A 277 4.53 -7.97 14.81
N ASP A 278 5.55 -8.67 15.26
CA ASP A 278 6.03 -8.59 16.63
C ASP A 278 6.76 -7.27 16.93
N GLU A 279 7.22 -7.08 18.17
CA GLU A 279 7.95 -5.88 18.59
C GLU A 279 9.27 -5.65 17.82
N GLU A 280 9.80 -6.66 17.13
CA GLU A 280 11.01 -6.58 16.32
C GLU A 280 10.69 -6.41 14.81
N GLY A 281 9.39 -6.40 14.44
CA GLY A 281 8.91 -6.21 13.07
C GLY A 281 8.75 -7.51 12.27
N TYR A 282 8.69 -8.67 12.93
CA TYR A 282 8.59 -9.97 12.28
C TYR A 282 7.19 -10.58 12.40
N ALA A 283 6.71 -11.20 11.32
CA ALA A 283 5.52 -12.05 11.37
C ALA A 283 5.90 -13.45 11.87
N GLU A 284 5.16 -13.96 12.87
CA GLU A 284 5.23 -15.38 13.26
C GLU A 284 3.99 -16.12 12.72
N TYR A 285 4.12 -17.40 12.36
CA TYR A 285 2.97 -18.20 11.94
C TYR A 285 3.13 -19.70 12.23
N GLU A 286 1.99 -20.39 12.37
CA GLU A 286 1.89 -21.85 12.35
C GLU A 286 1.01 -22.30 11.18
N GLN A 287 1.34 -23.44 10.54
CA GLN A 287 0.54 -24.00 9.45
C GLN A 287 0.26 -25.49 9.66
N TYR A 288 -0.99 -25.89 9.42
CA TYR A 288 -1.45 -27.27 9.50
C TYR A 288 -2.11 -27.69 8.19
N VAL A 289 -1.69 -28.83 7.64
CA VAL A 289 -2.24 -29.39 6.39
C VAL A 289 -2.92 -30.74 6.66
N THR A 290 -4.15 -30.88 6.20
CA THR A 290 -4.96 -32.11 6.35
C THR A 290 -5.48 -32.56 5.00
N ILE A 291 -5.36 -33.85 4.71
CA ILE A 291 -5.89 -34.45 3.47
C ILE A 291 -7.10 -35.32 3.80
N VAL A 292 -8.20 -35.07 3.10
CA VAL A 292 -9.39 -35.92 3.09
C VAL A 292 -9.41 -36.71 1.79
N TRP A 293 -9.31 -38.03 1.92
CA TRP A 293 -9.26 -38.97 0.82
C TRP A 293 -10.66 -39.20 0.20
N PRO A 294 -10.75 -39.70 -1.05
CA PRO A 294 -12.02 -39.96 -1.72
C PRO A 294 -12.95 -40.92 -0.95
N ASP A 295 -12.41 -41.80 -0.10
CA ASP A 295 -13.18 -42.72 0.72
C ASP A 295 -13.61 -42.14 2.08
N GLY A 296 -13.28 -40.88 2.35
CA GLY A 296 -13.55 -40.16 3.58
C GLY A 296 -12.54 -40.43 4.70
N THR A 297 -11.45 -41.15 4.41
CA THR A 297 -10.32 -41.22 5.34
C THR A 297 -9.72 -39.83 5.50
N VAL A 298 -9.48 -39.42 6.74
CA VAL A 298 -8.78 -38.17 7.05
C VAL A 298 -7.38 -38.55 7.48
N ASP A 299 -6.39 -38.11 6.72
CA ASP A 299 -5.00 -38.25 7.06
C ASP A 299 -4.47 -36.85 7.40
N PRO A 300 -4.22 -36.53 8.69
CA PRO A 300 -3.47 -35.35 9.02
C PRO A 300 -2.08 -35.54 8.39
N PHE A 301 -1.73 -34.72 7.41
CA PHE A 301 -0.41 -34.80 6.80
C PHE A 301 0.58 -34.33 7.88
N TYR A 302 1.12 -35.29 8.63
CA TYR A 302 2.11 -35.08 9.69
C TYR A 302 3.43 -34.69 9.03
N ASP A 303 3.54 -33.44 8.63
CA ASP A 303 4.77 -32.74 8.89
C ASP A 303 4.40 -31.56 9.80
N ASP A 304 4.76 -31.69 11.08
CA ASP A 304 5.07 -30.55 11.94
C ASP A 304 6.27 -29.82 11.30
N TYR A 305 6.09 -29.24 10.12
CA TYR A 305 6.92 -28.11 9.75
C TYR A 305 6.38 -26.96 10.57
N LEU A 306 6.94 -26.84 11.79
CA LEU A 306 7.41 -25.54 12.23
C LEU A 306 8.38 -25.06 11.15
N MET A 307 7.84 -24.60 10.02
CA MET A 307 8.54 -23.67 9.15
C MET A 307 8.55 -22.38 9.95
N PHE A 308 9.53 -22.28 10.86
CA PHE A 308 10.20 -21.02 11.12
C PHE A 308 10.90 -20.65 9.81
N ASP A 309 10.13 -20.23 8.80
CA ASP A 309 10.73 -19.64 7.62
C ASP A 309 10.81 -18.14 7.86
N GLY A 310 12.02 -17.72 8.23
CA GLY A 310 12.45 -16.33 8.17
C GLY A 310 11.76 -15.38 9.13
N GLU A 311 12.58 -14.72 9.96
CA GLU A 311 12.45 -13.28 10.15
C GLU A 311 12.16 -12.61 8.78
N LEU A 312 10.90 -12.48 8.38
CA LEU A 312 10.52 -11.76 7.16
C LEU A 312 10.51 -10.28 7.53
N GLU A 313 11.49 -9.55 7.01
CA GLU A 313 11.52 -8.09 7.12
C GLU A 313 10.29 -7.52 6.41
N GLU A 314 9.36 -6.92 7.18
CA GLU A 314 8.46 -5.86 6.72
C GLU A 314 7.36 -6.27 5.69
N VAL A 315 6.81 -7.50 5.71
CA VAL A 315 5.73 -7.91 4.79
C VAL A 315 4.49 -8.48 5.51
N GLN A 316 3.32 -7.88 5.31
CA GLN A 316 2.01 -8.38 5.79
C GLN A 316 1.42 -9.51 4.92
N THR A 317 2.08 -9.86 3.82
CA THR A 317 1.68 -10.93 2.89
C THR A 317 2.75 -12.01 2.87
N ILE A 318 2.39 -13.24 3.24
CA ILE A 318 3.29 -14.40 3.25
C ILE A 318 2.87 -15.40 2.17
N TRP A 319 3.84 -15.86 1.38
CA TRP A 319 3.65 -16.87 0.35
C TRP A 319 3.97 -18.25 0.90
N PHE A 320 3.04 -19.18 0.72
CA PHE A 320 3.18 -20.56 1.18
C PHE A 320 3.33 -21.52 0.01
N GLU A 321 4.24 -22.47 0.17
CA GLU A 321 4.46 -23.59 -0.74
C GLU A 321 4.27 -24.90 0.02
N ASN A 322 3.28 -25.69 -0.41
CA ASN A 322 2.99 -26.99 0.17
C ASN A 322 3.22 -28.10 -0.86
N GLN A 323 4.20 -28.95 -0.59
CA GLN A 323 4.54 -30.13 -1.39
C GLN A 323 3.94 -31.38 -0.75
N LEU A 324 2.91 -31.95 -1.38
CA LEU A 324 2.26 -33.18 -0.91
C LEU A 324 2.85 -34.38 -1.66
N GLU A 325 3.69 -35.15 -0.95
CA GLU A 325 4.31 -36.35 -1.50
C GLU A 325 3.28 -37.50 -1.64
N PRO A 326 3.25 -38.21 -2.79
CA PRO A 326 2.40 -39.37 -2.95
C PRO A 326 2.77 -40.45 -1.91
N PRO A 327 1.77 -41.04 -1.22
CA PRO A 327 2.02 -42.11 -0.26
C PRO A 327 2.61 -43.35 -0.94
N GLY A 328 3.23 -44.25 -0.18
CA GLY A 328 4.02 -45.36 -0.75
C GLY A 328 3.29 -46.32 -1.70
N ASP A 329 1.95 -46.37 -1.67
CA ASP A 329 1.11 -47.14 -2.60
C ASP A 329 0.48 -46.27 -3.71
N GLY A 330 0.83 -44.98 -3.79
CA GLY A 330 0.27 -43.95 -4.67
C GLY A 330 -0.98 -43.26 -4.10
N TRP A 331 -1.39 -42.15 -4.71
CA TRP A 331 -2.68 -41.51 -4.46
C TRP A 331 -3.84 -42.41 -4.91
N MET A 332 -5.01 -42.22 -4.29
CA MET A 332 -6.23 -42.96 -4.67
C MET A 332 -6.95 -42.26 -5.82
N ASP A 333 -7.29 -42.95 -6.91
CA ASP A 333 -8.12 -42.35 -7.98
C ASP A 333 -9.37 -41.66 -7.39
N GLY A 334 -9.55 -40.39 -7.73
CA GLY A 334 -10.66 -39.57 -7.25
C GLY A 334 -10.27 -38.18 -6.78
N GLU A 335 -11.27 -37.48 -6.27
CA GLU A 335 -11.15 -36.12 -5.72
C GLU A 335 -10.67 -36.21 -4.27
N HIS A 336 -9.55 -35.55 -3.98
CA HIS A 336 -9.03 -35.34 -2.64
C HIS A 336 -9.28 -33.90 -2.23
N GLU A 337 -9.62 -33.70 -0.96
CA GLU A 337 -9.75 -32.36 -0.37
C GLU A 337 -8.53 -32.10 0.51
N VAL A 338 -7.94 -30.92 0.37
CA VAL A 338 -6.85 -30.42 1.20
C VAL A 338 -7.37 -29.25 2.04
N ILE A 339 -7.23 -29.37 3.35
CA ILE A 339 -7.62 -28.34 4.32
C ILE A 339 -6.32 -27.77 4.90
N ILE A 340 -6.15 -26.46 4.79
CA ILE A 340 -5.00 -25.75 5.34
C ILE A 340 -5.49 -24.74 6.37
N GLU A 341 -4.94 -24.83 7.58
CA GLU A 341 -5.13 -23.89 8.68
C GLU A 341 -3.82 -23.14 8.91
N VAL A 342 -3.87 -21.82 8.95
CA VAL A 342 -2.74 -20.95 9.27
C VAL A 342 -3.10 -20.10 10.47
N ILE A 343 -2.20 -20.03 11.45
CA ILE A 343 -2.38 -19.31 12.71
C ILE A 343 -1.31 -18.23 12.80
N ASP A 344 -1.73 -17.01 13.10
CA ASP A 344 -0.87 -15.90 13.50
C ASP A 344 -0.91 -15.80 15.04
N PRO A 345 0.12 -16.26 15.75
CA PRO A 345 0.19 -16.19 17.20
C PRO A 345 0.46 -14.78 17.74
N VAL A 346 0.99 -13.86 16.91
CA VAL A 346 1.21 -12.46 17.29
C VAL A 346 -0.13 -11.75 17.35
N GLY A 347 -0.93 -11.89 16.28
CA GLY A 347 -2.25 -11.29 16.18
C GLY A 347 -3.38 -12.02 16.89
N ASP A 348 -3.15 -13.23 17.42
CA ASP A 348 -4.19 -14.12 17.96
C ASP A 348 -5.31 -14.39 16.92
N LYS A 349 -4.90 -14.64 15.67
CA LYS A 349 -5.79 -14.86 14.52
C LYS A 349 -5.52 -16.22 13.88
N ASP A 350 -6.52 -16.77 13.22
CA ASP A 350 -6.38 -17.95 12.38
C ASP A 350 -7.23 -17.85 11.11
N VAL A 351 -6.78 -18.52 10.05
CA VAL A 351 -7.53 -18.68 8.81
C VAL A 351 -7.46 -20.12 8.35
N THR A 352 -8.61 -20.66 7.95
CA THR A 352 -8.72 -21.99 7.35
C THR A 352 -9.27 -21.88 5.94
N PHE A 353 -8.61 -22.51 4.98
CA PHE A 353 -9.15 -22.68 3.64
C PHE A 353 -9.07 -24.12 3.17
N THR A 354 -9.82 -24.40 2.12
CA THR A 354 -10.02 -25.76 1.62
C THR A 354 -10.01 -25.73 0.11
N GLU A 355 -9.21 -26.62 -0.48
CA GLU A 355 -9.11 -26.80 -1.92
C GLU A 355 -9.21 -28.28 -2.29
N THR A 356 -9.39 -28.54 -3.59
CA THR A 356 -9.49 -29.91 -4.09
C THR A 356 -8.56 -30.16 -5.26
N PHE A 357 -7.98 -31.36 -5.29
CA PHE A 357 -7.27 -31.87 -6.46
C PHE A 357 -7.81 -33.25 -6.84
N THR A 358 -7.71 -33.59 -8.12
CA THR A 358 -8.18 -34.88 -8.65
C THR A 358 -7.00 -35.74 -9.06
N VAL A 359 -7.09 -37.04 -8.80
CA VAL A 359 -6.15 -38.04 -9.31
C VAL A 359 -6.86 -38.97 -10.31
N GLU A 360 -6.31 -39.14 -11.51
CA GLU A 360 -6.89 -39.96 -12.61
C GLU A 360 -6.03 -41.13 -13.10
#